data_AF-A0A409XZL1-F1
#
_entry.id   AF-A0A409XZL1-F1
#
_cell.length_a   1.000
_cell.length_b   1.000
_cell.length_c   1.000
_cell.angle_alpha   90.00
_cell.angle_beta   90.00
_cell.angle_gamma   90.00
#
_symmetry.space_group_name_H-M   'P 1'
#
loop_
_entity.id
_entity.type
_entity.pdbx_description
1 polymer ?
#
loop_
_entity_poly.entity_id
_entity_poly.type
_entity_poly.pdbx_seq_one_letter_code
_entity_poly.pdbx_strand_id
1 'polypeptide(L)'
;MRFMLDPPFMFFGCSDSRVSEGTVFNALPGTLFAERNISNQFLTNDNNAQSALGYSVQELGVTHVIVMGHYGCGGVAAAMKPRPPPPISVATSSVLNWIDPIRSLLRVSERPELVAYRKEDRAATFDPFDVDDPAFRALVEENVKANVIRIFESAIIQNHYNALKPSLSTHSVSTIRPVFIPQKADPPQVPHPVFIHGLVYDLATGRIFNLNVSRGPPGVPIPPVPFPLPPNN
;
A
#
# COMPACT_ATOMS: atom_id res chain seq x y z
N MET A 1 -17.11 -22.76 -15.98
CA MET A 1 -17.17 -21.29 -16.10
C MET A 1 -16.36 -20.74 -14.94
N ARG A 2 -15.16 -20.22 -15.18
CA ARG A 2 -14.22 -19.76 -14.13
C ARG A 2 -14.72 -18.37 -13.71
N PHE A 3 -15.38 -18.30 -12.55
CA PHE A 3 -15.90 -17.04 -11.97
C PHE A 3 -14.84 -16.27 -11.17
N MET A 4 -13.63 -16.83 -11.02
CA MET A 4 -12.53 -16.16 -10.34
C MET A 4 -11.81 -15.26 -11.35
N LEU A 5 -12.01 -13.96 -11.21
CA LEU A 5 -11.10 -12.97 -11.77
C LEU A 5 -9.76 -13.19 -11.06
N ASP A 6 -8.68 -13.39 -11.82
CA ASP A 6 -7.31 -13.56 -11.30
C ASP A 6 -6.62 -12.17 -11.43
N PRO A 7 -6.87 -11.21 -10.50
CA PRO A 7 -6.36 -9.86 -10.63
C PRO A 7 -4.83 -9.85 -10.52
N PRO A 8 -4.10 -9.20 -11.44
CA PRO A 8 -2.65 -9.07 -11.32
C PRO A 8 -2.22 -8.09 -10.21
N PHE A 9 -3.14 -7.24 -9.74
CA PHE A 9 -2.85 -6.13 -8.83
C PHE A 9 -3.69 -6.17 -7.56
N MET A 10 -3.03 -5.97 -6.41
CA MET A 10 -3.66 -5.48 -5.19
C MET A 10 -3.51 -3.96 -5.11
N PHE A 11 -4.61 -3.25 -4.93
CA PHE A 11 -4.63 -1.83 -4.58
C PHE A 11 -4.82 -1.67 -3.07
N PHE A 12 -3.86 -1.04 -2.40
CA PHE A 12 -3.92 -0.72 -0.99
C PHE A 12 -3.89 0.81 -0.82
N GLY A 13 -5.06 1.41 -0.63
CA GLY A 13 -5.22 2.86 -0.76
C GLY A 13 -6.07 3.51 0.33
N CYS A 14 -6.29 4.82 0.18
CA CYS A 14 -7.08 5.60 1.13
C CYS A 14 -8.59 5.37 0.90
N SER A 15 -9.40 5.41 1.97
CA SER A 15 -10.88 5.46 1.88
C SER A 15 -11.42 6.76 1.27
N ASP A 16 -10.56 7.75 1.00
CA ASP A 16 -10.96 8.99 0.33
C ASP A 16 -11.64 8.71 -1.01
N SER A 17 -12.89 9.15 -1.16
CA SER A 17 -13.73 8.83 -2.31
C SER A 17 -13.19 9.36 -3.65
N ARG A 18 -12.25 10.31 -3.61
CA ARG A 18 -11.59 10.87 -4.81
C ARG A 18 -10.48 9.96 -5.36
N VAL A 19 -10.10 8.91 -4.62
CA VAL A 19 -9.00 8.00 -4.96
C VAL A 19 -9.54 6.58 -5.20
N SER A 20 -10.57 6.44 -6.04
CA SER A 20 -11.05 5.13 -6.48
C SER A 20 -10.04 4.48 -7.42
N GLU A 21 -9.67 3.25 -7.14
CA GLU A 21 -8.67 2.46 -7.87
C GLU A 21 -9.00 2.30 -9.36
N GLY A 22 -10.27 2.00 -9.70
CA GLY A 22 -10.71 1.88 -11.08
C GLY A 22 -10.60 3.21 -11.85
N THR A 23 -10.88 4.32 -11.17
CA THR A 23 -10.82 5.66 -11.79
C THR A 23 -9.37 6.14 -11.95
N VAL A 24 -8.55 6.00 -10.89
CA VAL A 24 -7.15 6.44 -10.87
C VAL A 24 -6.32 5.73 -11.94
N PHE A 25 -6.56 4.43 -12.14
CA PHE A 25 -5.83 3.62 -13.12
C PHE A 25 -6.56 3.42 -14.45
N ASN A 26 -7.75 4.00 -14.62
CA ASN A 26 -8.64 3.71 -15.76
C ASN A 26 -8.78 2.19 -16.01
N ALA A 27 -8.98 1.45 -14.93
CA ALA A 27 -8.91 -0.01 -14.91
C ALA A 27 -10.32 -0.62 -15.04
N LEU A 28 -10.39 -1.75 -15.74
CA LEU A 28 -11.62 -2.53 -15.85
C LEU A 28 -11.94 -3.23 -14.52
N PRO A 29 -13.23 -3.46 -14.19
CA PRO A 29 -13.61 -4.30 -13.06
C PRO A 29 -12.90 -5.66 -13.09
N GLY A 30 -12.40 -6.10 -11.94
CA GLY A 30 -11.62 -7.35 -11.83
C GLY A 30 -10.13 -7.21 -12.09
N THR A 31 -9.63 -6.04 -12.48
CA THR A 31 -8.19 -5.80 -12.67
C THR A 31 -7.46 -5.60 -11.34
N LEU A 32 -8.12 -4.99 -10.35
CA LEU A 32 -7.55 -4.62 -9.05
C LEU A 32 -8.37 -5.26 -7.94
N PHE A 33 -7.69 -5.97 -7.04
CA PHE A 33 -8.25 -6.35 -5.74
C PHE A 33 -7.97 -5.23 -4.74
N ALA A 34 -9.00 -4.58 -4.21
CA ALA A 34 -8.85 -3.34 -3.46
C ALA A 34 -9.08 -3.51 -1.96
N GLU A 35 -8.14 -3.01 -1.16
CA GLU A 35 -8.30 -2.77 0.27
C GLU A 35 -8.09 -1.28 0.55
N ARG A 36 -9.00 -0.67 1.31
CA ARG A 36 -9.03 0.79 1.51
C ARG A 36 -9.38 1.16 2.94
N ASN A 37 -8.51 1.93 3.57
CA ASN A 37 -8.72 2.46 4.92
C ASN A 37 -8.24 3.93 5.04
N ILE A 38 -8.51 4.60 6.16
CA ILE A 38 -8.14 6.02 6.34
C ILE A 38 -6.62 6.15 6.26
N SER A 39 -6.11 6.93 5.30
CA SER A 39 -4.67 7.16 5.09
C SER A 39 -3.84 5.92 4.78
N ASN A 40 -4.43 4.89 4.14
CA ASN A 40 -3.72 3.75 3.55
C ASN A 40 -2.69 3.11 4.52
N GLN A 41 -3.11 2.87 5.76
CA GLN A 41 -2.30 2.34 6.85
C GLN A 41 -2.32 0.80 6.82
N PHE A 42 -1.14 0.19 6.77
CA PHE A 42 -0.97 -1.24 7.01
C PHE A 42 -0.38 -1.42 8.40
N LEU A 43 -1.16 -1.98 9.32
CA LEU A 43 -0.74 -2.26 10.69
C LEU A 43 -0.68 -3.77 10.90
N THR A 44 0.37 -4.26 11.57
CA THR A 44 0.58 -5.71 11.77
C THR A 44 -0.47 -6.34 12.68
N ASN A 45 -1.15 -5.55 13.51
CA ASN A 45 -2.24 -5.96 14.38
C ASN A 45 -3.64 -5.66 13.81
N ASP A 46 -3.74 -5.16 12.57
CA ASP A 46 -5.01 -4.98 11.88
C ASP A 46 -5.35 -6.23 11.05
N ASN A 47 -6.22 -7.08 11.59
CA ASN A 47 -6.65 -8.30 10.91
C ASN A 47 -7.33 -8.01 9.56
N ASN A 48 -7.94 -6.85 9.35
CA ASN A 48 -8.57 -6.53 8.07
C ASN A 48 -7.51 -6.44 6.96
N ALA A 49 -6.53 -5.52 7.12
CA ALA A 49 -5.45 -5.36 6.16
C ALA A 49 -4.60 -6.65 5.99
N GLN A 50 -4.36 -7.41 7.07
CA GLN A 50 -3.66 -8.70 7.01
C GLN A 50 -4.45 -9.73 6.18
N SER A 51 -5.76 -9.87 6.42
CA SER A 51 -6.61 -10.80 5.67
C SER A 51 -6.69 -10.44 4.19
N ALA A 52 -6.84 -9.15 3.86
CA ALA A 52 -6.85 -8.69 2.47
C ALA A 52 -5.52 -8.98 1.76
N LEU A 53 -4.38 -8.70 2.40
CA LEU A 53 -3.06 -9.01 1.84
C LEU A 53 -2.87 -10.52 1.65
N GLY A 54 -3.20 -11.33 2.66
CA GLY A 54 -3.08 -12.79 2.59
C GLY A 54 -3.91 -13.39 1.46
N TYR A 55 -5.19 -13.00 1.37
CA TYR A 55 -6.08 -13.45 0.29
C TYR A 55 -5.56 -13.04 -1.09
N SER A 56 -5.12 -11.78 -1.24
CA SER A 56 -4.60 -11.28 -2.52
C SER A 56 -3.38 -12.09 -3.00
N VAL A 57 -2.44 -12.40 -2.09
CA VAL A 57 -1.18 -13.06 -2.44
C VAL A 57 -1.37 -14.56 -2.62
N GLN A 58 -2.12 -15.22 -1.74
CA GLN A 58 -2.20 -16.69 -1.70
C GLN A 58 -3.35 -17.26 -2.53
N GLU A 59 -4.51 -16.61 -2.52
CA GLU A 59 -5.72 -17.12 -3.18
C GLU A 59 -5.89 -16.54 -4.58
N LEU A 60 -5.63 -15.23 -4.74
CA LEU A 60 -5.78 -14.54 -6.03
C LEU A 60 -4.51 -14.53 -6.88
N GLY A 61 -3.34 -14.78 -6.28
CA GLY A 61 -2.07 -14.81 -6.99
C GLY A 61 -1.61 -13.45 -7.53
N VAL A 62 -1.93 -12.34 -6.83
CA VAL A 62 -1.51 -10.99 -7.27
C VAL A 62 0.02 -10.91 -7.36
N THR A 63 0.55 -10.37 -8.45
CA THR A 63 2.00 -10.20 -8.64
C THR A 63 2.48 -8.83 -8.21
N HIS A 64 1.58 -7.87 -8.01
CA HIS A 64 1.90 -6.49 -7.66
C HIS A 64 0.97 -5.97 -6.56
N VAL A 65 1.55 -5.43 -5.49
CA VAL A 65 0.85 -4.70 -4.43
C VAL A 65 1.18 -3.21 -4.58
N ILE A 66 0.16 -2.37 -4.69
CA ILE A 66 0.30 -0.93 -4.86
C ILE A 66 -0.14 -0.25 -3.57
N VAL A 67 0.81 0.34 -2.85
CA VAL A 67 0.52 1.23 -1.73
C VAL A 67 0.33 2.64 -2.28
N MET A 68 -0.92 3.10 -2.30
CA MET A 68 -1.30 4.38 -2.89
C MET A 68 -1.65 5.40 -1.79
N GLY A 69 -0.75 6.36 -1.59
CA GLY A 69 -1.07 7.59 -0.86
C GLY A 69 -1.72 8.63 -1.77
N HIS A 70 -2.14 9.75 -1.21
CA HIS A 70 -2.58 10.88 -2.02
C HIS A 70 -2.35 12.23 -1.33
N TYR A 71 -2.04 13.25 -2.13
CA TYR A 71 -2.06 14.63 -1.64
C TYR A 71 -3.52 15.08 -1.44
N GLY A 72 -3.79 15.88 -0.41
CA GLY A 72 -5.14 16.20 0.07
C GLY A 72 -5.78 15.15 0.99
N CYS A 73 -4.99 14.22 1.54
CA CYS A 73 -5.44 13.24 2.54
C CYS A 73 -5.82 13.89 3.88
N GLY A 74 -7.12 13.86 4.20
CA GLY A 74 -7.65 14.42 5.45
C GLY A 74 -7.12 13.74 6.71
N GLY A 75 -6.82 12.44 6.66
CA GLY A 75 -6.26 11.73 7.83
C GLY A 75 -4.80 12.10 8.10
N VAL A 76 -3.99 12.32 7.06
CA VAL A 76 -2.63 12.86 7.20
C VAL A 76 -2.68 14.31 7.70
N ALA A 77 -3.57 15.14 7.16
CA ALA A 77 -3.74 16.52 7.63
C ALA A 77 -4.16 16.58 9.11
N ALA A 78 -5.06 15.68 9.55
CA ALA A 78 -5.46 15.55 10.95
C ALA A 78 -4.32 15.07 11.86
N ALA A 79 -3.34 14.33 11.33
CA ALA A 79 -2.15 13.91 12.08
C ALA A 79 -1.17 15.07 12.32
N MET A 80 -1.21 16.12 11.48
CA MET A 80 -0.38 17.31 11.61
C MET A 80 -0.93 18.33 12.63
N LYS A 81 -2.25 18.37 12.83
CA LYS A 81 -2.92 19.23 13.82
C LYS A 81 -2.73 18.74 15.25
N PRO A 82 -2.81 19.60 16.29
CA PRO A 82 -2.86 19.19 17.69
C PRO A 82 -4.04 18.26 17.96
N ARG A 83 -3.93 17.42 18.99
CA ARG A 83 -5.11 16.69 19.47
C ARG A 83 -6.09 17.69 20.11
N PRO A 84 -7.41 17.53 19.89
CA PRO A 84 -8.39 18.36 20.58
C PRO A 84 -8.30 18.13 22.10
N PRO A 85 -8.60 19.16 22.92
CA PRO A 85 -8.67 18.99 24.37
C PRO A 85 -9.87 18.10 24.75
N PRO A 86 -9.81 17.41 25.90
CA PRO A 86 -10.96 16.66 26.42
C PRO A 86 -12.14 17.58 26.76
N PRO A 87 -13.39 17.07 26.71
CA PRO A 87 -13.77 15.70 26.39
C PRO A 87 -13.71 15.38 24.89
N ILE A 88 -13.20 14.19 24.55
CA ILE A 88 -13.11 13.71 23.17
C ILE A 88 -14.17 12.64 22.94
N SER A 89 -14.97 12.77 21.87
CA SER A 89 -15.98 11.77 21.52
C SER A 89 -15.35 10.42 21.16
N VAL A 90 -16.09 9.33 21.28
CA VAL A 90 -15.62 7.99 20.87
C VAL A 90 -15.22 7.98 19.40
N ALA A 91 -16.04 8.58 18.52
CA ALA A 91 -15.75 8.65 17.08
C ALA A 91 -14.43 9.39 16.79
N THR A 92 -14.22 10.54 17.44
CA THR A 92 -12.97 11.30 17.31
C THR A 92 -11.78 10.50 17.85
N SER A 93 -11.94 9.86 19.01
CA SER A 93 -10.90 9.01 19.61
C SER A 93 -10.51 7.86 18.68
N SER A 94 -11.48 7.18 18.04
CA SER A 94 -11.23 6.10 17.09
C SER A 94 -10.35 6.55 15.92
N VAL A 95 -10.65 7.72 15.31
CA VAL A 95 -9.85 8.26 14.21
C VAL A 95 -8.46 8.71 14.69
N LEU A 96 -8.37 9.36 15.85
CA LEU A 96 -7.10 9.81 16.42
C LEU A 96 -6.16 8.63 16.71
N ASN A 97 -6.69 7.55 17.29
CA ASN A 97 -5.93 6.33 17.55
C ASN A 97 -5.50 5.65 16.25
N TRP A 98 -6.34 5.69 15.22
CA TRP A 98 -6.01 5.12 13.91
C TRP A 98 -4.85 5.85 13.22
N ILE A 99 -4.81 7.19 13.28
CA ILE A 99 -3.77 8.00 12.62
C ILE A 99 -2.51 8.21 13.48
N ASP A 100 -2.46 7.67 14.70
CA ASP A 100 -1.31 7.79 15.60
C ASP A 100 0.04 7.31 15.03
N PRO A 101 0.09 6.24 14.22
CA PRO A 101 1.32 5.86 13.54
C PRO A 101 1.83 6.97 12.60
N ILE A 102 0.94 7.75 11.97
CA ILE A 102 1.30 8.90 11.13
C ILE A 102 1.84 10.05 12.00
N ARG A 103 1.22 10.31 13.15
CA ARG A 103 1.74 11.29 14.12
C ARG A 103 3.13 10.90 14.60
N SER A 104 3.36 9.60 14.78
CA SER A 104 4.68 9.06 15.13
C SER A 104 5.69 9.28 14.03
N LEU A 105 5.33 9.02 12.76
CA LEU A 105 6.17 9.36 11.60
C LEU A 105 6.51 10.85 11.54
N LEU A 106 5.54 11.74 11.75
CA LEU A 106 5.76 13.19 11.81
C LEU A 106 6.78 13.57 12.89
N ARG A 107 6.78 12.90 14.06
CA ARG A 107 7.74 13.17 15.14
C ARG A 107 9.16 12.70 14.83
N VAL A 108 9.31 11.55 14.19
CA VAL A 108 10.62 10.87 14.04
C VAL A 108 11.25 11.03 12.67
N SER A 109 10.53 11.49 11.65
CA SER A 109 11.09 11.63 10.30
C SER A 109 12.07 12.81 10.24
N GLU A 110 13.25 12.53 9.69
CA GLU A 110 14.35 13.49 9.51
C GLU A 110 14.25 14.26 8.18
N ARG A 111 13.14 14.13 7.46
CA ARG A 111 12.89 14.93 6.27
C ARG A 111 12.96 16.43 6.59
N PRO A 112 13.74 17.24 5.84
CA PRO A 112 13.91 18.66 6.13
C PRO A 112 12.60 19.43 6.28
N GLU A 113 11.59 19.11 5.48
CA GLU A 113 10.27 19.75 5.50
C GLU A 113 9.53 19.47 6.82
N LEU A 114 9.64 18.24 7.34
CA LEU A 114 9.04 17.83 8.61
C LEU A 114 9.82 18.35 9.81
N VAL A 115 11.16 18.39 9.70
CA VAL A 115 12.02 19.03 10.71
C VAL A 115 11.70 20.52 10.83
N ALA A 116 11.55 21.23 9.70
CA ALA A 116 11.17 22.64 9.68
C ALA A 116 9.79 22.84 10.31
N TYR A 117 8.79 22.03 9.91
CA TYR A 117 7.45 22.06 10.50
C TYR A 117 7.45 21.94 12.02
N ARG A 118 8.27 21.03 12.57
CA ARG A 118 8.41 20.84 14.02
C ARG A 118 9.12 22.01 14.70
N LYS A 119 10.20 22.54 14.10
CA LYS A 119 10.97 23.67 14.65
C LYS A 119 10.15 24.96 14.69
N GLU A 120 9.29 25.15 13.69
CA GLU A 120 8.41 26.32 13.56
C GLU A 120 7.13 26.20 14.41
N ASP A 121 6.93 25.07 15.12
CA ASP A 121 5.73 24.75 15.91
C ASP A 121 4.41 25.02 15.15
N ARG A 122 4.38 24.60 13.88
CA ARG A 122 3.28 24.92 12.95
C ARG A 122 1.98 24.16 13.20
N ALA A 123 1.91 23.30 14.22
CA ALA A 123 0.72 22.49 14.48
C ALA A 123 -0.55 23.34 14.62
N ALA A 124 -0.49 24.42 15.39
CA ALA A 124 -1.64 25.30 15.60
C ALA A 124 -2.06 26.05 14.33
N THR A 125 -1.09 26.46 13.51
CA THR A 125 -1.29 27.35 12.34
C THR A 125 -1.40 26.62 11.00
N PHE A 126 -1.12 25.31 10.96
CA PHE A 126 -1.16 24.49 9.75
C PHE A 126 -2.51 24.61 9.01
N ASP A 127 -2.52 24.88 7.72
CA ASP A 127 -3.74 24.87 6.92
C ASP A 127 -3.95 23.46 6.31
N PRO A 128 -4.98 22.70 6.74
CA PRO A 128 -5.22 21.36 6.19
C PRO A 128 -5.70 21.37 4.73
N PHE A 129 -6.02 22.53 4.17
CA PHE A 129 -6.45 22.69 2.78
C PHE A 129 -5.30 23.08 1.84
N ASP A 130 -4.14 23.47 2.39
CA ASP A 130 -2.93 23.70 1.60
C ASP A 130 -2.29 22.37 1.22
N VAL A 131 -2.70 21.82 0.08
CA VAL A 131 -2.19 20.56 -0.46
C VAL A 131 -0.75 20.64 -0.95
N ASP A 132 -0.24 21.86 -1.15
CA ASP A 132 1.11 22.13 -1.63
C ASP A 132 2.11 22.40 -0.49
N ASP A 133 1.64 22.44 0.77
CA ASP A 133 2.49 22.54 1.96
C ASP A 133 3.58 21.45 1.92
N PRO A 134 4.88 21.84 1.89
CA PRO A 134 5.98 20.88 1.74
C PRO A 134 6.03 19.83 2.85
N ALA A 135 5.67 20.21 4.08
CA ALA A 135 5.65 19.29 5.21
C ALA A 135 4.48 18.30 5.07
N PHE A 136 3.33 18.77 4.62
CA PHE A 136 2.19 17.89 4.35
C PHE A 136 2.52 16.85 3.27
N ARG A 137 3.03 17.30 2.11
CA ARG A 137 3.44 16.41 1.03
C ARG A 137 4.51 15.42 1.50
N ALA A 138 5.48 15.89 2.27
CA ALA A 138 6.51 15.05 2.85
C ALA A 138 5.93 13.95 3.77
N LEU A 139 4.96 14.28 4.61
CA LEU A 139 4.34 13.31 5.53
C LEU A 139 3.48 12.27 4.80
N VAL A 140 2.75 12.67 3.74
CA VAL A 140 2.03 11.73 2.86
C VAL A 140 2.99 10.70 2.28
N GLU A 141 4.12 11.16 1.73
CA GLU A 141 5.13 10.29 1.13
C GLU A 141 5.80 9.37 2.16
N GLU A 142 6.17 9.89 3.34
CA GLU A 142 6.74 9.09 4.42
C GLU A 142 5.77 8.01 4.91
N ASN A 143 4.46 8.32 4.96
CA ASN A 143 3.44 7.33 5.27
C ASN A 143 3.39 6.20 4.21
N VAL A 144 3.45 6.53 2.92
CA VAL A 144 3.49 5.49 1.86
C VAL A 144 4.74 4.63 2.00
N LYS A 145 5.93 5.23 2.16
CA LYS A 145 7.19 4.50 2.33
C LYS A 145 7.16 3.57 3.53
N ALA A 146 6.64 4.04 4.66
CA ALA A 146 6.51 3.23 5.88
C ALA A 146 5.60 2.01 5.65
N ASN A 147 4.48 2.16 4.95
CA ASN A 147 3.56 1.06 4.68
C ASN A 147 4.11 0.07 3.64
N VAL A 148 4.87 0.53 2.64
CA VAL A 148 5.63 -0.37 1.74
C VAL A 148 6.59 -1.25 2.54
N ILE A 149 7.33 -0.67 3.49
CA ILE A 149 8.24 -1.41 4.36
C ILE A 149 7.47 -2.40 5.24
N ARG A 150 6.40 -1.97 5.90
CA ARG A 150 5.59 -2.86 6.78
C ARG A 150 4.98 -4.04 6.04
N ILE A 151 4.47 -3.83 4.82
CA ILE A 151 3.95 -4.92 3.98
C ILE A 151 5.08 -5.85 3.59
N PHE A 152 6.21 -5.31 3.11
CA PHE A 152 7.37 -6.10 2.74
C PHE A 152 7.88 -6.96 3.91
N GLU A 153 7.98 -6.41 5.12
CA GLU A 153 8.46 -7.09 6.32
C GLU A 153 7.40 -7.97 7.00
N SER A 154 6.15 -7.94 6.52
CA SER A 154 5.06 -8.75 7.09
C SER A 154 5.37 -10.25 7.00
N ALA A 155 4.89 -11.02 7.96
CA ALA A 155 5.01 -12.47 7.96
C ALA A 155 4.40 -13.09 6.69
N ILE A 156 3.32 -12.51 6.15
CA ILE A 156 2.67 -12.96 4.92
C ILE A 156 3.66 -12.92 3.74
N ILE A 157 4.29 -11.77 3.51
CA ILE A 157 5.23 -11.59 2.39
C ILE A 157 6.53 -12.36 2.62
N GLN A 158 7.09 -12.30 3.84
CA GLN A 158 8.35 -12.99 4.14
C GLN A 158 8.20 -14.51 4.02
N ASN A 159 7.09 -15.08 4.51
CA ASN A 159 6.82 -16.52 4.35
C ASN A 159 6.60 -16.88 2.88
N HIS A 160 5.91 -16.03 2.11
CA HIS A 160 5.72 -16.23 0.67
C HIS A 160 7.06 -16.28 -0.09
N TYR A 161 7.97 -15.34 0.17
CA TYR A 161 9.31 -15.36 -0.44
C TYR A 161 10.18 -16.52 0.02
N ASN A 162 10.03 -16.97 1.27
CA ASN A 162 10.73 -18.17 1.73
C ASN A 162 10.25 -19.42 1.00
N ALA A 163 8.96 -19.53 0.69
CA ALA A 163 8.40 -20.61 -0.12
C ALA A 163 8.82 -20.55 -1.60
N LEU A 164 9.26 -19.39 -2.10
CA LEU A 164 9.76 -19.20 -3.48
C LEU A 164 11.19 -19.75 -3.67
N LYS A 165 12.03 -19.76 -2.63
CA LYS A 165 13.45 -20.16 -2.74
C LYS A 165 13.67 -21.59 -3.31
N PRO A 166 12.87 -22.61 -2.93
CA PRO A 166 13.00 -23.96 -3.50
C PRO A 166 12.50 -24.09 -4.96
N SER A 167 11.59 -23.22 -5.42
CA SER A 167 11.06 -23.31 -6.79
C SER A 167 11.99 -22.71 -7.84
N LEU A 168 12.79 -21.70 -7.46
CA LEU A 168 13.78 -21.06 -8.34
C LEU A 168 15.05 -21.88 -8.58
N SER A 169 15.33 -22.91 -7.77
CA SER A 169 16.54 -23.74 -7.86
C SER A 169 16.38 -25.06 -8.61
N THR A 170 15.15 -25.43 -9.02
CA THR A 170 14.84 -26.82 -9.45
C THR A 170 14.40 -26.98 -10.91
N HIS A 171 14.54 -25.99 -11.78
CA HIS A 171 14.11 -26.13 -13.18
C HIS A 171 15.12 -26.92 -14.04
N SER A 172 15.14 -28.24 -13.84
CA SER A 172 15.55 -29.23 -14.85
C SER A 172 14.29 -29.84 -15.48
N VAL A 173 14.29 -29.90 -16.81
CA VAL A 173 13.18 -30.37 -17.64
C VAL A 173 12.85 -31.83 -17.33
N SER A 174 11.59 -32.13 -17.03
CA SER A 174 11.12 -33.53 -17.05
C SER A 174 9.70 -33.65 -17.61
N THR A 175 9.62 -34.54 -18.59
CA THR A 175 8.49 -34.91 -19.45
C THR A 175 7.66 -36.08 -18.88
N ILE A 176 6.34 -35.99 -19.12
CA ILE A 176 5.32 -37.05 -19.21
C ILE A 176 4.64 -37.56 -17.90
N ARG A 177 3.29 -37.58 -17.96
CA ARG A 177 2.27 -38.05 -16.97
C ARG A 177 2.03 -39.57 -17.08
N PRO A 178 1.35 -40.27 -16.12
CA PRO A 178 -0.13 -40.35 -16.19
C PRO A 178 -0.92 -40.49 -14.86
N VAL A 179 -2.17 -39.96 -14.93
CA VAL A 179 -3.44 -40.31 -14.23
C VAL A 179 -3.50 -40.35 -12.68
N PHE A 180 -4.33 -39.47 -12.09
CA PHE A 180 -4.94 -39.67 -10.77
C PHE A 180 -6.36 -39.06 -10.66
N ILE A 181 -7.18 -39.72 -9.83
CA ILE A 181 -8.63 -39.62 -9.55
C ILE A 181 -9.07 -38.21 -9.08
N PRO A 182 -10.31 -37.74 -9.38
CA PRO A 182 -10.74 -36.41 -8.96
C PRO A 182 -11.07 -36.37 -7.45
N GLN A 183 -10.18 -35.77 -6.67
CA GLN A 183 -10.50 -35.18 -5.37
C GLN A 183 -9.60 -33.96 -5.11
N LYS A 184 -10.22 -32.94 -4.50
CA LYS A 184 -9.62 -31.85 -3.72
C LYS A 184 -9.20 -30.57 -4.47
N ALA A 185 -9.22 -29.49 -3.68
CA ALA A 185 -8.89 -28.09 -3.95
C ALA A 185 -7.88 -27.88 -5.06
N ASP A 186 -8.00 -26.74 -5.75
CA ASP A 186 -6.99 -26.25 -6.69
C ASP A 186 -5.59 -26.52 -6.14
N PRO A 187 -4.65 -27.00 -6.98
CA PRO A 187 -3.28 -27.25 -6.52
C PRO A 187 -2.76 -25.99 -5.81
N PRO A 188 -1.96 -26.13 -4.72
CA PRO A 188 -1.35 -24.97 -4.08
C PRO A 188 -0.73 -24.10 -5.17
N GLN A 189 -1.14 -22.84 -5.26
CA GLN A 189 -0.59 -21.96 -6.29
C GLN A 189 0.93 -21.98 -6.15
N VAL A 190 1.63 -22.26 -7.26
CA VAL A 190 3.09 -22.28 -7.27
C VAL A 190 3.56 -20.90 -6.80
N PRO A 191 4.44 -20.81 -5.78
CA PRO A 191 4.93 -19.52 -5.31
C PRO A 191 5.45 -18.70 -6.49
N HIS A 192 4.95 -17.47 -6.64
CA HIS A 192 5.33 -16.53 -7.69
C HIS A 192 5.93 -15.26 -7.07
N PRO A 193 6.75 -14.50 -7.82
CA PRO A 193 7.21 -13.19 -7.37
C PRO A 193 6.03 -12.25 -7.08
N VAL A 194 6.17 -11.46 -6.00
CA VAL A 194 5.26 -10.36 -5.65
C VAL A 194 6.11 -9.11 -5.51
N PHE A 195 5.66 -7.98 -6.05
CA PHE A 195 6.36 -6.71 -5.98
C PHE A 195 5.49 -5.66 -5.28
N ILE A 196 6.05 -4.95 -4.30
CA ILE A 196 5.33 -3.93 -3.54
C ILE A 196 5.82 -2.56 -3.98
N HIS A 197 4.91 -1.69 -4.41
CA HIS A 197 5.20 -0.38 -4.98
C HIS A 197 4.62 0.74 -4.09
N GLY A 198 5.33 1.85 -3.98
CA GLY A 198 4.87 3.05 -3.27
C GLY A 198 4.59 4.19 -4.23
N LEU A 199 3.32 4.54 -4.39
CA LEU A 199 2.85 5.59 -5.30
C LEU A 199 2.06 6.66 -4.53
N VAL A 200 2.02 7.88 -5.07
CA VAL A 200 1.17 8.97 -4.56
C VAL A 200 0.35 9.55 -5.69
N TYR A 201 -0.97 9.62 -5.48
CA TYR A 201 -1.89 10.31 -6.38
C TYR A 201 -2.08 11.77 -5.98
N ASP A 202 -1.90 12.69 -6.92
CA ASP A 202 -2.12 14.10 -6.71
C ASP A 202 -3.52 14.50 -7.15
N LEU A 203 -4.38 14.79 -6.17
CA LEU A 203 -5.78 15.15 -6.42
C LEU A 203 -5.95 16.43 -7.23
N ALA A 204 -5.00 17.36 -7.16
CA ALA A 204 -5.09 18.64 -7.86
C ALA A 204 -4.73 18.49 -9.35
N THR A 205 -3.73 17.66 -9.65
CA THR A 205 -3.21 17.51 -11.02
C THR A 205 -3.68 16.24 -11.74
N GLY A 206 -4.24 15.27 -10.99
CA GLY A 206 -4.58 13.94 -11.50
C GLY A 206 -3.35 13.08 -11.82
N ARG A 207 -2.16 13.46 -11.36
CA ARG A 207 -0.90 12.75 -11.64
C ARG A 207 -0.59 11.70 -10.59
N ILE A 208 0.12 10.65 -11.01
CA ILE A 208 0.66 9.62 -10.11
C ILE A 208 2.18 9.79 -10.07
N PHE A 209 2.72 9.89 -8.85
CA PHE A 209 4.15 9.96 -8.59
C PHE A 209 4.64 8.63 -8.04
N ASN A 210 5.73 8.12 -8.62
CA ASN A 210 6.43 6.95 -8.08
C ASN A 210 7.50 7.40 -7.09
N LEU A 211 7.41 6.92 -5.84
CA LEU A 211 8.39 7.26 -4.80
C LEU A 211 9.70 6.49 -4.90
N ASN A 212 9.83 5.60 -5.89
CA ASN A 212 11.01 4.78 -6.14
C ASN A 212 11.43 3.92 -4.93
N VAL A 213 10.43 3.46 -4.15
CA VAL A 213 10.62 2.64 -2.95
C VAL A 213 10.16 1.20 -3.13
N SER A 214 10.05 0.73 -4.37
CA SER A 214 9.57 -0.62 -4.65
C SER A 214 10.41 -1.69 -3.94
N ARG A 215 9.78 -2.81 -3.60
CA ARG A 215 10.42 -3.99 -2.98
C ARG A 215 9.96 -5.26 -3.70
N GLY A 216 10.78 -6.28 -3.69
CA GLY A 216 10.49 -7.57 -4.30
C GLY A 216 11.27 -8.70 -3.63
N PRO A 217 11.18 -9.94 -4.15
CA PRO A 217 11.92 -11.07 -3.61
C PRO A 217 13.44 -10.82 -3.70
N PRO A 218 14.24 -11.30 -2.72
CA PRO A 218 15.69 -11.15 -2.78
C PRO A 218 16.29 -11.71 -4.07
N GLY A 219 17.15 -10.94 -4.74
CA GLY A 219 17.84 -11.35 -5.97
C GLY A 219 16.99 -11.27 -7.24
N VAL A 220 15.71 -10.88 -7.16
CA VAL A 220 14.84 -10.69 -8.32
C VAL A 220 14.81 -9.20 -8.70
N PRO A 221 15.16 -8.84 -9.95
CA PRO A 221 15.05 -7.46 -10.41
C PRO A 221 13.61 -6.94 -10.27
N ILE A 222 13.48 -5.71 -9.76
CA ILE A 222 12.18 -5.06 -9.64
C ILE A 222 11.74 -4.65 -11.05
N PRO A 223 10.58 -5.10 -11.54
CA PRO A 223 10.06 -4.67 -12.82
C PRO A 223 9.74 -3.17 -12.78
N PRO A 224 9.73 -2.48 -13.94
CA PRO A 224 9.17 -1.14 -14.01
C PRO A 224 7.73 -1.16 -13.47
N VAL A 225 7.29 -0.06 -12.88
CA VAL A 225 5.91 0.05 -12.41
C VAL A 225 4.99 -0.25 -13.61
N PRO A 226 4.06 -1.20 -13.49
CA PRO A 226 3.35 -1.79 -14.63
C PRO A 226 2.28 -0.89 -15.23
N PHE A 227 2.13 0.34 -14.73
CA PHE A 227 1.24 1.36 -15.25
C PHE A 227 2.08 2.40 -15.98
N PRO A 228 1.73 2.78 -17.22
CA PRO A 228 2.30 3.99 -17.80
C PRO A 228 1.92 5.14 -16.87
N LEU A 229 2.89 5.66 -16.12
CA LEU A 229 2.70 6.93 -15.43
C LEU A 229 2.35 7.95 -16.52
N PRO A 230 1.31 8.78 -16.33
CA PRO A 230 1.02 9.82 -17.31
C PRO A 230 2.32 10.60 -17.56
N PRO A 231 2.71 10.81 -18.84
CA PRO A 231 3.99 11.42 -19.15
C PRO A 231 4.11 12.74 -18.41
N ASN A 232 5.25 12.93 -17.74
CA ASN A 232 5.61 14.20 -17.12
C ASN A 232 5.46 15.30 -18.20
N ASN A 233 4.42 16.13 -18.11
CA ASN A 233 4.36 17.41 -18.82
C ASN A 233 4.80 18.54 -17.88
#